data_AF-I3ZUB2-F1
#
_entry.id   AF-I3ZUB2-F1
#
_cell.length_a   1.000
_cell.length_b   1.000
_cell.length_c   1.000
_cell.angle_alpha   90.00
_cell.angle_beta   90.00
_cell.angle_gamma   90.00
#
_symmetry.space_group_name_H-M   'P 1'
#
loop_
_entity.id
_entity.type
_entity.pdbx_description
1 polymer ?
#
loop_
_entity_poly.entity_id
_entity_poly.type
_entity_poly.pdbx_seq_one_letter_code
_entity_poly.pdbx_strand_id
1 'polypeptide(L)'
;MNVREIHEFLNAMWEGIFTLNDELKRELPEKGFKVEDVEEVFGAYVFLDGEWRPMNYPHPAFEVKPQIEVGATPESYYLVVAVPRERISENFVGLFLELFPRSFIYGSEDFLSDVYNWRRDGRVSPTEILERIEKSDEKVFQFEANFGSVGALKKGLLRLIDIGKRFEIFDL
;
A
#
# COMPACT_ATOMS: atom_id res chain seq x y z
N MET A 1 30.01 -4.70 4.34
CA MET A 1 28.84 -3.81 4.28
C MET A 1 29.34 -2.40 4.03
N ASN A 2 28.88 -1.73 2.97
CA ASN A 2 29.34 -0.39 2.62
C ASN A 2 28.48 0.65 3.34
N VAL A 3 29.04 1.33 4.35
CA VAL A 3 28.32 2.31 5.17
C VAL A 3 27.83 3.50 4.33
N ARG A 4 28.58 3.90 3.31
CA ARG A 4 28.20 5.00 2.41
C ARG A 4 26.92 4.66 1.66
N GLU A 5 26.85 3.47 1.07
CA GLU A 5 25.67 3.03 0.32
C GLU A 5 24.42 2.96 1.20
N ILE A 6 24.56 2.47 2.44
CA ILE A 6 23.43 2.44 3.39
C ILE A 6 22.98 3.85 3.76
N HIS A 7 23.92 4.75 4.04
CA HIS A 7 23.60 6.14 4.38
C HIS A 7 22.85 6.84 3.24
N GLU A 8 23.37 6.72 2.01
CA GLU A 8 22.75 7.30 0.82
C GLU A 8 21.37 6.70 0.54
N PHE A 9 21.22 5.39 0.73
CA PHE A 9 19.94 4.69 0.60
C PHE A 9 18.90 5.19 1.59
N LEU A 10 19.26 5.26 2.89
CA LEU A 10 18.34 5.71 3.94
C LEU A 10 17.97 7.19 3.73
N ASN A 11 18.91 8.07 3.38
CA ASN A 11 18.55 9.47 3.09
C ASN A 11 17.57 9.55 1.91
N ALA A 12 17.85 8.85 0.81
CA ALA A 12 17.00 8.90 -0.38
C ALA A 12 15.56 8.42 -0.10
N MET A 13 15.41 7.38 0.72
CA MET A 13 14.11 6.84 1.10
C MET A 13 13.29 7.84 1.94
N TRP A 14 13.90 8.50 2.93
CA TRP A 14 13.22 9.48 3.78
C TRP A 14 12.94 10.78 3.03
N GLU A 15 13.93 11.35 2.35
CA GLU A 15 13.78 12.56 1.54
C GLU A 15 12.72 12.39 0.44
N GLY A 16 12.67 11.20 -0.17
CA GLY A 16 11.65 10.86 -1.16
C GLY A 16 10.23 10.97 -0.59
N ILE A 17 9.99 10.41 0.61
CA ILE A 17 8.67 10.45 1.25
C ILE A 17 8.29 11.85 1.73
N PHE A 18 9.23 12.62 2.32
CA PHE A 18 8.96 14.02 2.69
C PHE A 18 8.62 14.88 1.46
N THR A 19 9.40 14.75 0.39
CA THR A 19 9.14 15.50 -0.85
C THR A 19 7.77 15.16 -1.43
N LEU A 20 7.43 13.86 -1.47
CA LEU A 20 6.12 13.43 -1.95
C LEU A 20 4.98 13.95 -1.08
N ASN A 21 5.13 13.93 0.24
CA ASN A 21 4.13 14.44 1.18
C ASN A 21 3.83 15.93 0.91
N ASP A 22 4.86 16.75 0.75
CA ASP A 22 4.73 18.18 0.45
C ASP A 22 4.04 18.46 -0.89
N GLU A 23 4.34 17.66 -1.92
CA GLU A 23 3.67 17.75 -3.21
C GLU A 23 2.17 17.39 -3.09
N LEU A 24 1.86 16.27 -2.45
CA LEU A 24 0.49 15.76 -2.35
C LEU A 24 -0.39 16.65 -1.48
N LYS A 25 0.15 17.28 -0.43
CA LYS A 25 -0.56 18.29 0.38
C LYS A 25 -1.06 19.47 -0.43
N ARG A 26 -0.40 19.80 -1.55
CA ARG A 26 -0.81 20.87 -2.46
C ARG A 26 -1.82 20.40 -3.50
N GLU A 27 -1.66 19.17 -3.99
CA GLU A 27 -2.41 18.66 -5.15
C GLU A 27 -3.72 17.95 -4.78
N LEU A 28 -3.74 17.18 -3.69
CA LEU A 28 -4.86 16.30 -3.35
C LEU A 28 -6.08 16.97 -2.69
N PRO A 29 -5.98 18.13 -2.01
CA PRO A 29 -7.16 18.81 -1.48
C PRO A 29 -8.21 19.14 -2.56
N GLU A 30 -7.79 19.49 -3.78
CA GLU A 30 -8.70 19.75 -4.91
C GLU A 30 -9.50 18.50 -5.33
N LYS A 31 -9.04 17.31 -4.93
CA LYS A 31 -9.70 16.02 -5.20
C LYS A 31 -10.52 15.50 -4.03
N GLY A 32 -10.58 16.24 -2.91
CA GLY A 32 -11.33 15.88 -1.70
C GLY A 32 -10.54 15.09 -0.66
N PHE A 33 -9.22 14.97 -0.80
CA PHE A 33 -8.38 14.19 0.13
C PHE A 33 -7.57 15.10 1.04
N LYS A 34 -7.37 14.66 2.29
CA LYS A 34 -6.49 15.33 3.25
C LYS A 34 -5.21 14.52 3.42
N VAL A 35 -4.06 15.16 3.26
CA VAL A 35 -2.74 14.54 3.46
C VAL A 35 -2.20 14.97 4.82
N GLU A 36 -1.95 14.01 5.70
CA GLU A 36 -1.38 14.26 7.03
C GLU A 36 0.16 14.43 6.95
N ASP A 37 0.80 14.77 8.07
CA ASP A 37 2.26 14.85 8.16
C ASP A 37 2.91 13.46 8.08
N VAL A 38 4.20 13.45 7.72
CA VAL A 38 5.02 12.23 7.77
C VAL A 38 5.31 11.87 9.22
N GLU A 39 5.11 10.61 9.57
CA GLU A 39 5.38 10.05 10.88
C GLU A 39 6.39 8.88 10.79
N GLU A 40 7.06 8.59 11.89
CA GLU A 40 7.84 7.36 12.04
C GLU A 40 6.95 6.19 12.47
N VAL A 41 6.75 5.24 11.57
CA VAL A 41 5.97 4.03 11.86
C VAL A 41 6.89 2.94 12.38
N PHE A 42 6.49 2.29 13.47
CA PHE A 42 7.18 1.15 14.08
C PHE A 42 6.31 -0.11 14.07
N GLY A 43 6.93 -1.29 14.10
CA GLY A 43 6.22 -2.56 14.26
C GLY A 43 5.61 -3.11 12.97
N ALA A 44 5.95 -2.53 11.82
CA ALA A 44 5.60 -3.09 10.51
C ALA A 44 6.48 -4.30 10.16
N TYR A 45 6.11 -5.01 9.09
CA TYR A 45 6.79 -6.21 8.60
C TYR A 45 7.26 -6.01 7.17
N VAL A 46 8.30 -6.73 6.79
CA VAL A 46 8.86 -6.75 5.43
C VAL A 46 8.97 -8.20 4.95
N PHE A 47 8.69 -8.45 3.67
CA PHE A 47 8.68 -9.81 3.13
C PHE A 47 10.04 -10.18 2.54
N LEU A 48 10.89 -10.87 3.32
CA LEU A 48 12.26 -11.21 2.94
C LEU A 48 12.42 -12.73 2.81
N ASP A 49 12.99 -13.18 1.70
CA ASP A 49 13.30 -14.60 1.44
C ASP A 49 12.11 -15.56 1.62
N GLY A 50 10.89 -15.09 1.33
CA GLY A 50 9.66 -15.88 1.45
C GLY A 50 8.97 -15.80 2.81
N GLU A 51 9.48 -14.99 3.75
CA GLU A 51 8.96 -14.87 5.10
C GLU A 51 8.72 -13.41 5.50
N TRP A 52 7.64 -13.17 6.25
CA TRP A 52 7.42 -11.89 6.92
C TRP A 52 8.41 -11.73 8.09
N ARG A 53 9.17 -10.63 8.09
CA ARG A 53 10.15 -10.29 9.12
C ARG A 53 9.79 -8.96 9.78
N PRO A 54 9.86 -8.87 11.12
CA PRO A 54 9.54 -7.64 11.83
C PRO A 54 10.59 -6.56 11.56
N MET A 55 10.13 -5.33 11.37
CA MET A 55 10.98 -4.14 11.32
C MET A 55 11.03 -3.51 12.72
N ASN A 56 12.15 -3.73 13.41
CA ASN A 56 12.42 -3.10 14.72
C ASN A 56 12.98 -1.67 14.59
N TYR A 57 13.03 -1.14 13.36
CA TYR A 57 13.46 0.21 13.02
C TYR A 57 12.27 0.97 12.41
N PRO A 58 12.25 2.30 12.50
CA PRO A 58 11.18 3.09 11.93
C PRO A 58 11.28 3.15 10.41
N HIS A 59 10.15 3.43 9.77
CA HIS A 59 10.09 3.82 8.37
C HIS A 59 9.15 5.03 8.19
N PRO A 60 9.37 5.86 7.15
CA PRO A 60 8.55 7.04 6.92
C PRO A 60 7.24 6.66 6.22
N ALA A 61 6.12 7.08 6.79
CA ALA A 61 4.81 6.96 6.17
C ALA A 61 3.90 8.14 6.54
N PHE A 62 2.81 8.34 5.80
CA PHE A 62 1.79 9.34 6.09
C PHE A 62 0.42 8.88 5.59
N GLU A 63 -0.63 9.35 6.26
CA GLU A 63 -2.01 9.09 5.85
C GLU A 63 -2.48 10.07 4.75
N VAL A 64 -3.23 9.54 3.80
CA VAL A 64 -4.05 10.28 2.84
C VAL A 64 -5.50 9.91 3.11
N LYS A 65 -6.22 10.77 3.82
CA LYS A 65 -7.61 10.51 4.22
C LYS A 65 -8.58 10.72 3.05
N PRO A 66 -9.58 9.83 2.91
CA PRO A 66 -9.83 8.66 3.75
C PRO A 66 -9.01 7.41 3.34
N GLN A 67 -8.64 6.59 4.33
CA GLN A 67 -8.28 5.16 4.19
C GLN A 67 -7.00 4.79 3.43
N ILE A 68 -6.17 5.75 3.00
CA ILE A 68 -4.90 5.45 2.33
C ILE A 68 -3.73 5.75 3.28
N GLU A 69 -2.73 4.88 3.30
CA GLU A 69 -1.41 5.19 3.84
C GLU A 69 -0.37 5.06 2.70
N VAL A 70 0.62 5.95 2.72
CA VAL A 70 1.71 6.01 1.77
C VAL A 70 3.02 6.03 2.54
N GLY A 71 3.99 5.22 2.13
CA GLY A 71 5.28 5.17 2.82
C GLY A 71 6.38 4.54 1.99
N ALA A 72 7.51 4.33 2.64
CA ALA A 72 8.61 3.57 2.08
C ALA A 72 9.22 2.67 3.15
N THR A 73 9.66 1.49 2.75
CA THR A 73 10.49 0.58 3.54
C THR A 73 11.81 0.35 2.81
N PRO A 74 12.80 -0.31 3.43
CA PRO A 74 14.02 -0.69 2.71
C PRO A 74 13.79 -1.59 1.48
N GLU A 75 12.61 -2.19 1.37
CA GLU A 75 12.23 -3.03 0.25
C GLU A 75 11.61 -2.23 -0.91
N SER A 76 10.72 -1.29 -0.61
CA SER A 76 10.00 -0.53 -1.64
C SER A 76 9.28 0.70 -1.10
N TYR A 77 8.95 1.61 -2.02
CA TYR A 77 7.89 2.57 -1.81
C TYR A 77 6.54 1.85 -1.89
N TYR A 78 5.58 2.20 -1.05
CA TYR A 78 4.29 1.53 -1.01
C TYR A 78 3.13 2.51 -0.84
N LEU A 79 1.96 2.04 -1.24
CA LEU A 79 0.69 2.55 -0.76
C LEU A 79 -0.15 1.39 -0.26
N VAL A 80 -1.05 1.66 0.66
CA VAL A 80 -2.09 0.73 1.08
C VAL A 80 -3.42 1.46 1.13
N VAL A 81 -4.49 0.81 0.72
CA VAL A 81 -5.87 1.29 0.96
C VAL A 81 -6.65 0.27 1.75
N ALA A 82 -7.29 0.73 2.82
CA ALA A 82 -8.21 -0.05 3.62
C ALA A 82 -9.59 -0.07 2.95
N VAL A 83 -10.07 -1.25 2.56
CA VAL A 83 -11.33 -1.44 1.85
C VAL A 83 -12.29 -2.27 2.69
N PRO A 84 -13.48 -1.75 3.04
CA PRO A 84 -14.52 -2.55 3.70
C PRO A 84 -14.92 -3.74 2.84
N ARG A 85 -15.06 -4.92 3.45
CA ARG A 85 -15.34 -6.19 2.76
C ARG A 85 -16.54 -6.07 1.81
N GLU A 86 -17.58 -5.37 2.21
CA GLU A 86 -18.81 -5.18 1.44
C GLU A 86 -18.64 -4.36 0.16
N ARG A 87 -17.53 -3.61 0.02
CA ARG A 87 -17.19 -2.82 -1.17
C ARG A 87 -16.27 -3.58 -2.13
N ILE A 88 -15.76 -4.74 -1.73
CA ILE A 88 -14.86 -5.53 -2.54
C ILE A 88 -15.67 -6.33 -3.55
N SER A 89 -15.40 -6.11 -4.84
CA SER A 89 -16.00 -6.87 -5.94
C SER A 89 -14.91 -7.53 -6.80
N GLU A 90 -15.28 -8.59 -7.52
CA GLU A 90 -14.37 -9.25 -8.46
C GLU A 90 -13.77 -8.28 -9.48
N ASN A 91 -14.57 -7.33 -9.98
CA ASN A 91 -14.13 -6.30 -10.92
C ASN A 91 -13.10 -5.35 -10.30
N PHE A 92 -13.28 -4.97 -9.03
CA PHE A 92 -12.32 -4.15 -8.32
C PHE A 92 -11.00 -4.90 -8.12
N VAL A 93 -11.06 -6.14 -7.63
CA VAL A 93 -9.87 -6.99 -7.44
C VAL A 93 -9.13 -7.18 -8.77
N GLY A 94 -9.84 -7.53 -9.85
CA GLY A 94 -9.24 -7.73 -11.16
C GLY A 94 -8.52 -6.50 -11.68
N LEU A 95 -9.18 -5.33 -11.63
CA LEU A 95 -8.57 -4.09 -12.08
C LEU A 95 -7.39 -3.66 -11.19
N PHE A 96 -7.50 -3.85 -9.87
CA PHE A 96 -6.42 -3.56 -8.94
C PHE A 96 -5.18 -4.39 -9.26
N LEU A 97 -5.31 -5.69 -9.43
CA LEU A 97 -4.19 -6.58 -9.78
C LEU A 97 -3.57 -6.25 -11.14
N GLU A 98 -4.38 -5.84 -12.11
CA GLU A 98 -3.88 -5.40 -13.43
C GLU A 98 -3.02 -4.14 -13.31
N LEU A 99 -3.47 -3.16 -12.52
CA LEU A 99 -2.78 -1.89 -12.35
C LEU A 99 -1.56 -1.98 -11.41
N PHE A 100 -1.61 -2.89 -10.44
CA PHE A 100 -0.63 -3.04 -9.38
C PHE A 100 -0.09 -4.48 -9.32
N PRO A 101 0.84 -4.87 -10.22
CA PRO A 101 1.32 -6.25 -10.31
C PRO A 101 2.23 -6.69 -9.15
N ARG A 102 2.72 -5.75 -8.33
CA ARG A 102 3.49 -6.02 -7.09
C ARG A 102 2.62 -5.68 -5.89
N SER A 103 1.56 -6.44 -5.68
CA SER A 103 0.55 -6.14 -4.67
C SER A 103 0.29 -7.27 -3.70
N PHE A 104 -0.23 -6.89 -2.55
CA PHE A 104 -0.65 -7.79 -1.48
C PHE A 104 -2.08 -7.45 -1.08
N ILE A 105 -2.84 -8.46 -0.67
CA ILE A 105 -4.17 -8.30 -0.09
C ILE A 105 -4.21 -9.11 1.20
N TYR A 106 -4.44 -8.45 2.32
CA TYR A 106 -4.41 -9.06 3.65
C TYR A 106 -5.49 -8.47 4.57
N GLY A 107 -5.79 -9.19 5.65
CA GLY A 107 -6.74 -8.76 6.67
C GLY A 107 -6.20 -7.62 7.53
N SER A 108 -7.10 -6.88 8.17
CA SER A 108 -6.74 -5.84 9.13
C SER A 108 -6.31 -6.38 10.49
N GLU A 109 -6.85 -7.52 10.92
CA GLU A 109 -6.56 -8.15 12.21
C GLU A 109 -5.44 -9.20 12.08
N ASP A 110 -5.47 -10.01 11.01
CA ASP A 110 -4.42 -10.96 10.63
C ASP A 110 -3.67 -10.53 9.37
N PHE A 111 -2.74 -9.59 9.55
CA PHE A 111 -1.88 -9.09 8.48
C PHE A 111 -0.79 -10.09 8.05
N LEU A 112 -0.62 -11.22 8.74
CA LEU A 112 0.35 -12.26 8.37
C LEU A 112 -0.28 -13.33 7.46
N SER A 113 -1.61 -13.45 7.48
CA SER A 113 -2.37 -14.34 6.61
C SER A 113 -2.83 -13.62 5.33
N ASP A 114 -1.91 -13.48 4.37
CA ASP A 114 -2.21 -12.89 3.06
C ASP A 114 -3.27 -13.69 2.29
N VAL A 115 -4.34 -13.00 1.91
CA VAL A 115 -5.35 -13.50 0.96
C VAL A 115 -4.79 -13.58 -0.45
N TYR A 116 -3.89 -12.64 -0.79
CA TYR A 116 -3.09 -12.63 -2.02
C TYR A 116 -1.71 -12.08 -1.75
N ASN A 117 -0.68 -12.76 -2.26
CA ASN A 117 0.70 -12.31 -2.23
C ASN A 117 1.36 -12.54 -3.59
N TRP A 118 1.69 -11.46 -4.31
CA TRP A 118 2.24 -11.53 -5.67
C TRP A 118 3.52 -12.37 -5.79
N ARG A 119 4.28 -12.54 -4.70
CA ARG A 119 5.52 -13.35 -4.68
C ARG A 119 5.27 -14.84 -4.54
N ARG A 120 4.15 -15.22 -3.92
CA ARG A 120 3.77 -16.62 -3.66
C ARG A 120 2.76 -17.16 -4.66
N ASP A 121 1.71 -16.38 -4.91
CA ASP A 121 0.47 -16.87 -5.51
C ASP A 121 0.51 -16.86 -7.04
N GLY A 122 1.40 -16.09 -7.66
CA GLY A 122 1.53 -16.04 -9.11
C GLY A 122 0.22 -15.60 -9.79
N ARG A 123 -0.38 -16.46 -10.63
CA ARG A 123 -1.61 -16.20 -11.39
C ARG A 123 -2.85 -16.77 -10.70
N VAL A 124 -3.20 -16.26 -9.53
CA VAL A 124 -4.50 -16.53 -8.90
C VAL A 124 -5.56 -15.65 -9.57
N SER A 125 -6.77 -16.18 -9.79
CA SER A 125 -7.86 -15.41 -10.39
C SER A 125 -8.47 -14.42 -9.38
N PRO A 126 -9.03 -13.29 -9.85
CA PRO A 126 -9.80 -12.39 -9.00
C PRO A 126 -10.94 -13.09 -8.25
N THR A 127 -11.60 -14.05 -8.90
CA THR A 127 -12.64 -14.89 -8.31
C THR A 127 -12.13 -15.67 -7.09
N GLU A 128 -10.96 -16.31 -7.21
CA GLU A 128 -10.41 -17.11 -6.13
C GLU A 128 -10.00 -16.24 -4.93
N ILE A 129 -9.45 -15.04 -5.18
CA ILE A 129 -9.15 -14.07 -4.11
C ILE A 129 -10.44 -13.64 -3.42
N LEU A 130 -11.50 -13.35 -4.18
CA LEU A 130 -12.79 -12.96 -3.62
C LEU A 130 -13.37 -14.08 -2.74
N GLU A 131 -13.29 -15.34 -3.17
CA GLU A 131 -13.72 -16.48 -2.33
C GLU A 131 -12.94 -16.58 -1.02
N ARG A 132 -11.63 -16.29 -1.03
CA ARG A 132 -10.80 -16.29 0.19
C ARG A 132 -11.20 -15.13 1.12
N ILE A 133 -11.48 -13.94 0.56
CA ILE A 133 -12.04 -12.79 1.29
C ILE A 133 -13.37 -13.15 1.94
N GLU A 134 -14.25 -13.84 1.21
CA GLU A 134 -15.57 -14.24 1.71
C GLU A 134 -15.52 -15.28 2.84
N LYS A 135 -14.50 -16.14 2.83
CA LYS A 135 -14.28 -17.17 3.87
C LYS A 135 -13.59 -16.62 5.11
N SER A 136 -13.04 -15.41 5.05
CA SER A 136 -12.39 -14.75 6.20
C SER A 136 -13.41 -14.07 7.11
N ASP A 137 -13.09 -13.94 8.40
CA ASP A 137 -13.87 -13.18 9.39
C ASP A 137 -13.53 -11.67 9.40
N GLU A 138 -12.54 -11.26 8.59
CA GLU A 138 -12.12 -9.86 8.42
C GLU A 138 -13.22 -8.98 7.84
N LYS A 139 -13.36 -7.79 8.43
CA LYS A 139 -14.32 -6.76 7.97
C LYS A 139 -13.71 -5.77 7.00
N VAL A 140 -12.39 -5.58 7.07
CA VAL A 140 -11.64 -4.63 6.26
C VAL A 140 -10.41 -5.36 5.73
N PHE A 141 -10.11 -5.14 4.46
CA PHE A 141 -8.93 -5.69 3.81
C PHE A 141 -8.03 -4.57 3.35
N GLN A 142 -6.73 -4.78 3.51
CA GLN A 142 -5.68 -3.90 3.04
C GLN A 142 -5.27 -4.31 1.64
N PHE A 143 -5.30 -3.35 0.71
CA PHE A 143 -4.81 -3.51 -0.66
C PHE A 143 -3.52 -2.73 -0.81
N GLU A 144 -2.39 -3.42 -0.72
CA GLU A 144 -1.05 -2.83 -0.78
C GLU A 144 -0.46 -2.94 -2.19
N ALA A 145 0.26 -1.92 -2.64
CA ALA A 145 0.99 -1.93 -3.89
C ALA A 145 2.40 -1.36 -3.72
N ASN A 146 3.40 -2.05 -4.28
CA ASN A 146 4.82 -1.71 -4.14
C ASN A 146 5.43 -1.15 -5.42
N PHE A 147 6.28 -0.14 -5.26
CA PHE A 147 6.89 0.64 -6.32
C PHE A 147 8.40 0.76 -6.14
N GLY A 148 9.12 0.82 -7.26
CA GLY A 148 10.57 0.98 -7.28
C GLY A 148 11.06 2.43 -7.13
N SER A 149 10.15 3.41 -7.13
CA SER A 149 10.52 4.82 -6.98
C SER A 149 9.35 5.68 -6.50
N VAL A 150 9.68 6.81 -5.87
CA VAL A 150 8.71 7.82 -5.42
C VAL A 150 7.81 8.34 -6.56
N GLY A 151 8.38 8.53 -7.76
CA GLY A 151 7.61 8.99 -8.92
C GLY A 151 6.62 7.94 -9.45
N ALA A 152 6.96 6.65 -9.34
CA ALA A 152 6.04 5.56 -9.66
C ALA A 152 4.93 5.45 -8.61
N LEU A 153 5.28 5.61 -7.33
CA LEU A 153 4.34 5.67 -6.21
C LEU A 153 3.31 6.79 -6.41
N LYS A 154 3.74 8.03 -6.71
CA LYS A 154 2.82 9.15 -6.98
C LYS A 154 1.82 8.83 -8.08
N LYS A 155 2.30 8.28 -9.21
CA LYS A 155 1.43 7.86 -10.33
C LYS A 155 0.48 6.73 -9.91
N GLY A 156 0.96 5.79 -9.11
CA GLY A 156 0.17 4.70 -8.54
C GLY A 156 -0.96 5.21 -7.65
N LEU A 157 -0.66 6.15 -6.75
CA LEU A 157 -1.63 6.78 -5.87
C LEU A 157 -2.74 7.49 -6.66
N LEU A 158 -2.39 8.26 -7.69
CA LEU A 158 -3.40 8.93 -8.51
C LEU A 158 -4.32 7.93 -9.23
N ARG A 159 -3.76 6.82 -9.75
CA ARG A 159 -4.56 5.74 -10.33
C ARG A 159 -5.45 5.05 -9.30
N LEU A 160 -4.94 4.83 -8.08
CA LEU A 160 -5.71 4.28 -6.97
C LEU A 160 -6.90 5.16 -6.64
N ILE A 161 -6.69 6.48 -6.57
CA ILE A 161 -7.77 7.45 -6.34
C ILE A 161 -8.82 7.38 -7.45
N ASP A 162 -8.41 7.28 -8.71
CA ASP A 162 -9.34 7.19 -9.83
C ASP A 162 -10.18 5.90 -9.79
N ILE A 163 -9.56 4.74 -9.52
CA ILE A 163 -10.31 3.48 -9.40
C ILE A 163 -11.16 3.45 -8.12
N GLY A 164 -10.64 3.97 -7.01
CA GLY A 164 -11.36 3.97 -5.73
C GLY A 164 -12.61 4.84 -5.80
N LYS A 165 -12.58 5.96 -6.55
CA LYS A 165 -13.78 6.73 -6.88
C LYS A 165 -14.76 5.95 -7.75
N ARG A 166 -14.26 5.26 -8.78
CA ARG A 166 -15.09 4.45 -9.69
C ARG A 166 -15.85 3.32 -8.98
N PHE A 167 -15.23 2.72 -7.96
CA PHE A 167 -15.79 1.61 -7.19
C PHE A 167 -16.35 2.05 -5.83
N GLU A 168 -16.50 3.35 -5.59
CA GLU A 168 -17.07 3.91 -4.35
C GLU A 168 -16.35 3.40 -3.07
N ILE A 169 -15.03 3.21 -3.16
CA ILE A 169 -14.19 2.71 -2.06
C ILE A 169 -14.11 3.74 -0.93
N PHE A 170 -13.96 5.01 -1.29
CA PHE A 170 -13.71 6.09 -0.33
C PHE A 170 -14.99 6.67 0.25
N ASP A 171 -14.99 6.94 1.55
CA ASP A 171 -16.00 7.75 2.23
C ASP A 171 -15.67 9.25 2.06
N LEU A 172 -15.85 9.78 0.85
CA LEU A 172 -15.60 11.19 0.49
C LEU A 172 -16.80 12.10 0.76
#